data_AF-A0A4P9YKP1-F1
#
_entry.id   AF-A0A4P9YKP1-F1
#
_cell.length_a   1.000
_cell.length_b   1.000
_cell.length_c   1.000
_cell.angle_alpha   90.00
_cell.angle_beta   90.00
_cell.angle_gamma   90.00
#
_symmetry.space_group_name_H-M   'P 1'
#
loop_
_entity.id
_entity.type
_entity.pdbx_description
1 polymer ?
#
loop_
_entity_poly.entity_id
_entity_poly.type
_entity_poly.pdbx_seq_one_letter_code
_entity_poly.pdbx_strand_id
1 'polypeptide(L)'
;MLGDFGSTDHRGVPGDSGRVVTLIPFEEWKTINDDTVSDGVTFGMAYQIALDDVDEIRAYLDYREKGGYVCEKVQCHLLDGEKEVVDCIFGTNEEYFEELHDVLLKLFPENKDEHLLLIKKHLNLLKQ
;
A
#
# COMPACT_ATOMS: atom_id res chain seq x y z
N MET A 1 7.50 -18.20 17.02
CA MET A 1 8.16 -16.88 17.11
C MET A 1 7.42 -15.99 16.14
N LEU A 2 6.53 -15.14 16.64
CA LEU A 2 5.87 -14.12 15.81
C LEU A 2 6.95 -13.08 15.53
N GLY A 3 7.38 -12.96 14.27
CA GLY A 3 8.35 -11.97 13.85
C GLY A 3 7.80 -10.56 14.11
N ASP A 4 8.70 -9.62 14.38
CA ASP A 4 8.37 -8.21 14.52
C ASP A 4 7.88 -7.71 13.14
N PHE A 5 6.59 -7.39 13.01
CA PHE A 5 5.94 -7.07 11.73
C PHE A 5 5.77 -5.54 11.52
N GLY A 6 6.70 -4.74 12.03
CA GLY A 6 6.63 -3.28 11.90
C GLY A 6 7.95 -2.64 11.46
N SER A 7 7.86 -1.45 10.89
CA SER A 7 9.02 -0.69 10.41
C SER A 7 9.93 -0.33 11.59
N THR A 8 11.16 -0.84 11.63
CA THR A 8 12.11 -0.61 12.74
C THR A 8 13.28 0.31 12.38
N ASP A 9 13.44 0.65 11.10
CA ASP A 9 14.56 1.41 10.54
C ASP A 9 14.13 2.71 9.83
N HIS A 10 12.87 2.81 9.39
CA HIS A 10 12.34 3.99 8.71
C HIS A 10 11.29 4.78 9.51
N ARG A 11 10.31 4.10 10.12
CA ARG A 11 9.13 4.72 10.77
C ARG A 11 8.83 4.20 12.17
N GLY A 12 9.72 3.39 12.70
CA GLY A 12 9.82 3.05 14.12
C GLY A 12 11.28 3.02 14.51
N VAL A 13 11.55 2.51 15.69
CA VAL A 13 12.91 2.24 16.17
C VAL A 13 12.95 0.81 16.68
N PRO A 14 14.14 0.18 16.81
CA PRO A 14 14.23 -1.15 17.41
C PRO A 14 13.54 -1.17 18.79
N GLY A 15 12.50 -2.00 18.93
CA GLY A 15 11.67 -2.12 20.14
C GLY A 15 10.39 -1.27 20.16
N ASP A 16 10.17 -0.39 19.18
CA ASP A 16 8.92 0.36 18.97
C ASP A 16 8.65 0.55 17.47
N SER A 17 8.14 -0.51 16.87
CA SER A 17 7.98 -0.67 15.42
C SER A 17 6.81 0.16 14.86
N GLY A 18 7.04 0.89 13.78
CA GLY A 18 6.02 1.67 13.07
C GLY A 18 5.04 0.80 12.26
N ARG A 19 3.90 1.39 11.84
CA ARG A 19 2.87 0.76 10.99
C ARG A 19 2.62 1.55 9.71
N VAL A 20 2.16 0.84 8.69
CA VAL A 20 2.37 1.17 7.28
C VAL A 20 1.34 0.44 6.39
N VAL A 21 1.26 0.67 5.07
CA VAL A 21 0.23 0.07 4.17
C VAL A 21 0.75 -0.96 3.15
N THR A 22 0.00 -2.05 2.97
CA THR A 22 0.28 -3.08 1.98
C THR A 22 -1.00 -3.61 1.37
N LEU A 23 -0.88 -4.30 0.23
CA LEU A 23 -1.99 -4.99 -0.42
C LEU A 23 -2.04 -6.44 0.05
N ILE A 24 -3.24 -6.87 0.41
CA ILE A 24 -3.54 -8.28 0.70
C ILE A 24 -4.26 -8.82 -0.53
N PRO A 25 -3.78 -9.92 -1.15
CA PRO A 25 -4.50 -10.55 -2.26
C PRO A 25 -5.96 -10.85 -1.88
N PHE A 26 -6.90 -10.58 -2.78
CA PHE A 26 -8.33 -10.65 -2.47
C PHE A 26 -8.76 -12.02 -1.93
N GLU A 27 -8.18 -13.12 -2.44
CA GLU A 27 -8.46 -14.47 -1.96
C GLU A 27 -7.98 -14.71 -0.52
N GLU A 28 -6.85 -14.12 -0.13
CA GLU A 28 -6.35 -14.17 1.24
C GLU A 28 -7.18 -13.27 2.16
N TRP A 29 -7.52 -12.06 1.72
CA TRP A 29 -8.33 -11.12 2.50
C TRP A 29 -9.69 -11.72 2.91
N LYS A 30 -10.36 -12.46 2.01
CA LYS A 30 -11.62 -13.16 2.32
C LYS A 30 -11.50 -14.20 3.45
N THR A 31 -10.30 -14.67 3.77
CA THR A 31 -10.08 -15.61 4.88
C THR A 31 -9.88 -14.91 6.22
N ILE A 32 -9.63 -13.60 6.20
CA ILE A 32 -9.50 -12.77 7.39
C ILE A 32 -10.90 -12.46 7.89
N ASN A 33 -11.17 -12.77 9.15
CA ASN A 33 -12.42 -12.41 9.81
C ASN A 33 -12.37 -10.93 10.21
N ASP A 34 -12.54 -10.06 9.21
CA ASP A 34 -12.59 -8.61 9.37
C ASP A 34 -14.04 -8.14 9.26
N ASP A 35 -14.50 -7.42 10.29
CA ASP A 35 -15.85 -6.86 10.35
C ASP A 35 -15.99 -5.54 9.54
N THR A 36 -14.91 -5.09 8.88
CA THR A 36 -14.96 -3.89 8.03
C THR A 36 -15.64 -4.15 6.69
N VAL A 37 -16.46 -3.18 6.25
CA VAL A 37 -17.12 -3.23 4.94
C VAL A 37 -16.13 -2.74 3.88
N SER A 38 -15.61 -3.65 3.07
CA SER A 38 -14.80 -3.32 1.89
C SER A 38 -15.42 -3.94 0.64
N ASP A 39 -15.39 -3.20 -0.46
CA ASP A 39 -15.73 -3.71 -1.79
C ASP A 39 -14.57 -4.49 -2.44
N GLY A 40 -13.44 -4.62 -1.74
CA GLY A 40 -12.24 -5.30 -2.21
C GLY A 40 -11.44 -4.51 -3.26
N VAL A 41 -11.74 -3.21 -3.43
CA VAL A 41 -11.07 -2.35 -4.42
C VAL A 41 -10.03 -1.48 -3.72
N THR A 42 -8.82 -1.46 -4.27
CA THR A 42 -7.78 -0.50 -3.86
C THR A 42 -7.48 0.45 -5.00
N PHE A 43 -7.57 1.74 -4.73
CA PHE A 43 -7.19 2.79 -5.67
C PHE A 43 -5.70 3.11 -5.54
N GLY A 44 -5.05 3.37 -6.66
CA GLY A 44 -3.64 3.71 -6.70
C GLY A 44 -3.26 4.37 -8.02
N MET A 45 -1.95 4.54 -8.23
CA MET A 45 -1.40 5.06 -9.46
C MET A 45 -0.48 4.03 -10.10
N ALA A 46 -0.64 3.83 -11.41
CA ALA A 46 0.33 3.14 -12.23
C ALA A 46 1.25 4.17 -12.90
N TYR A 47 2.57 3.96 -12.80
CA TYR A 47 3.56 4.82 -13.43
C TYR A 47 4.19 4.10 -14.62
N GLN A 48 4.19 4.77 -15.78
CA GLN A 48 4.93 4.28 -16.94
C GLN A 48 6.38 4.75 -16.85
N ILE A 49 7.30 3.80 -16.86
CA ILE A 49 8.74 4.06 -16.89
C ILE A 49 9.19 4.16 -18.35
N ALA A 50 10.01 5.16 -18.67
CA ALA A 50 10.61 5.27 -20.00
C ALA A 50 11.53 4.06 -20.26
N LEU A 51 11.53 3.54 -21.49
CA LEU A 51 12.23 2.30 -21.83
C LEU A 51 13.72 2.31 -21.47
N ASP A 52 14.38 3.45 -21.65
CA ASP A 52 15.81 3.62 -21.36
C ASP A 52 16.12 3.62 -19.86
N ASP A 53 15.13 3.87 -19.00
CA ASP A 53 15.28 4.01 -17.56
C ASP A 53 14.79 2.76 -16.78
N VAL A 54 14.22 1.74 -17.47
CA VAL A 54 13.58 0.59 -16.84
C VAL A 54 14.52 -0.15 -15.90
N ASP A 55 15.73 -0.46 -16.34
CA ASP A 55 16.67 -1.27 -15.56
C ASP A 55 17.14 -0.52 -14.30
N GLU A 56 17.43 0.78 -14.43
CA GLU A 56 17.87 1.62 -13.32
C GLU A 56 16.76 1.80 -12.27
N ILE A 57 15.55 2.18 -12.71
CA ILE A 57 14.42 2.41 -11.82
C ILE A 57 14.00 1.10 -11.16
N ARG A 58 14.01 -0.03 -11.88
CA ARG A 58 13.72 -1.34 -11.30
C ARG A 58 14.72 -1.72 -10.21
N ALA A 59 16.02 -1.55 -10.46
CA ALA A 59 17.05 -1.82 -9.46
C ALA A 59 16.90 -0.92 -8.22
N TYR A 60 16.52 0.34 -8.41
CA TYR A 60 16.22 1.26 -7.31
C TYR A 60 15.02 0.79 -6.47
N LEU A 61 13.92 0.40 -7.13
CA LEU A 61 12.73 -0.13 -6.45
C LEU A 61 13.03 -1.43 -5.70
N ASP A 62 13.76 -2.37 -6.32
CA ASP A 62 14.18 -3.63 -5.68
C ASP A 62 15.01 -3.38 -4.42
N TYR A 63 15.90 -2.37 -4.43
CA TYR A 63 16.68 -2.01 -3.25
C TYR A 63 15.83 -1.35 -2.15
N ARG A 64 14.86 -0.51 -2.53
CA ARG A 64 13.97 0.16 -1.58
C ARG A 64 13.08 -0.84 -0.85
N GLU A 65 12.49 -1.78 -1.60
CA GLU A 65 11.46 -2.69 -1.11
C GLU A 65 12.03 -4.05 -0.64
N LYS A 66 13.35 -4.12 -0.40
CA LYS A 66 14.07 -5.34 -0.01
C LYS A 66 13.59 -5.98 1.31
N GLY A 67 12.80 -5.28 2.12
CA GLY A 67 12.27 -5.76 3.39
C GLY A 67 10.97 -6.55 3.25
N GLY A 68 11.00 -7.62 2.45
CA GLY A 68 9.90 -8.59 2.40
C GLY A 68 8.75 -8.24 1.46
N TYR A 69 8.93 -7.26 0.57
CA TYR A 69 8.03 -7.04 -0.55
C TYR A 69 8.36 -7.96 -1.74
N VAL A 70 7.31 -8.35 -2.46
CA VAL A 70 7.37 -9.13 -3.69
C VAL A 70 6.75 -8.33 -4.83
N CYS A 71 7.30 -8.51 -6.03
CA CYS A 71 6.75 -7.94 -7.24
C CYS A 71 5.92 -8.99 -7.98
N GLU A 72 4.62 -8.73 -8.18
CA GLU A 72 3.75 -9.54 -9.01
C GLU A 72 3.07 -8.72 -10.10
N LYS A 73 2.68 -9.39 -11.18
CA LYS A 73 1.90 -8.77 -12.26
C LYS A 73 0.43 -8.76 -11.88
N VAL A 74 -0.16 -7.57 -11.79
CA VAL A 74 -1.58 -7.39 -11.48
C VAL A 74 -2.30 -6.69 -12.62
N GLN A 75 -3.55 -7.07 -12.87
CA GLN A 75 -4.42 -6.33 -13.77
C GLN A 75 -5.02 -5.15 -13.02
N CYS A 76 -4.77 -3.94 -13.49
CA CYS A 76 -5.41 -2.72 -13.00
C CYS A 76 -6.50 -2.26 -13.96
N HIS A 77 -7.49 -1.57 -13.41
CA HIS A 77 -8.53 -0.88 -14.17
C HIS A 77 -8.17 0.61 -14.17
N LEU A 78 -7.92 1.16 -15.35
CA LEU A 78 -7.62 2.57 -15.54
C LEU A 78 -8.91 3.40 -15.47
N LEU A 79 -8.78 4.69 -15.14
CA LEU A 79 -9.92 5.60 -14.97
C LEU A 79 -10.71 5.85 -16.26
N ASP A 80 -10.08 5.64 -17.42
CA ASP A 80 -10.71 5.71 -18.74
C ASP A 80 -11.47 4.43 -19.12
N GLY A 81 -11.44 3.41 -18.26
CA GLY A 81 -12.10 2.12 -18.45
C GLY A 81 -11.22 1.05 -19.10
N GLU A 82 -10.00 1.41 -19.50
CA GLU A 82 -9.04 0.45 -20.03
C GLU A 82 -8.46 -0.46 -18.94
N LYS A 83 -7.88 -1.57 -19.37
CA LYS A 83 -7.22 -2.52 -18.46
C LYS A 83 -5.77 -2.69 -18.84
N GLU A 84 -4.89 -2.55 -17.86
CA GLU A 84 -3.46 -2.72 -18.05
C GLU A 84 -2.90 -3.75 -17.06
N VAL A 85 -1.84 -4.44 -17.47
CA VAL A 85 -1.09 -5.33 -16.57
C VAL A 85 0.17 -4.61 -16.13
N VAL A 86 0.27 -4.34 -14.84
CA VAL A 86 1.37 -3.60 -14.24
C VAL A 86 2.15 -4.49 -13.28
N ASP A 87 3.46 -4.26 -13.18
CA ASP A 87 4.26 -4.80 -12.09
C ASP A 87 3.85 -4.03 -10.82
N CYS A 88 3.28 -4.74 -9.85
CA CYS A 88 2.84 -4.21 -8.57
C CYS A 88 3.67 -4.83 -7.45
N ILE A 89 4.20 -3.97 -6.58
CA ILE A 89 5.03 -4.37 -5.46
C ILE A 89 4.18 -4.32 -4.20
N PHE A 90 4.06 -5.45 -3.51
CA PHE A 90 3.32 -5.58 -2.25
C PHE A 90 3.99 -6.63 -1.37
N GLY A 91 3.78 -6.58 -0.07
CA GLY A 91 4.35 -7.57 0.84
C GLY A 91 4.18 -7.23 2.31
N THR A 92 4.97 -7.85 3.18
CA THR A 92 4.87 -7.53 4.61
C THR A 92 5.33 -6.10 4.83
N ASN A 93 4.55 -5.42 5.66
CA ASN A 93 4.34 -4.00 5.52
C ASN A 93 5.48 -3.19 6.17
N GLU A 94 6.15 -2.30 5.42
CA GLU A 94 7.22 -1.41 5.91
C GLU A 94 7.05 0.12 5.65
N GLU A 95 6.06 0.65 4.89
CA GLU A 95 5.90 2.13 4.68
C GLU A 95 4.48 2.85 4.75
N TYR A 96 4.41 4.00 5.47
CA TYR A 96 3.69 5.27 5.14
C TYR A 96 2.14 5.51 5.24
N PHE A 97 1.60 5.95 6.40
CA PHE A 97 0.13 6.16 6.54
C PHE A 97 -0.44 7.61 6.40
N GLU A 98 0.29 8.69 6.69
CA GLU A 98 -0.36 10.03 6.82
C GLU A 98 -0.62 10.75 5.49
N GLU A 99 0.35 10.83 4.58
CA GLU A 99 0.13 11.55 3.32
C GLU A 99 -0.70 10.74 2.32
N LEU A 100 -0.75 9.43 2.47
CA LEU A 100 -1.45 8.52 1.57
C LEU A 100 -2.93 8.85 1.45
N HIS A 101 -3.63 9.00 2.59
CA HIS A 101 -5.05 9.31 2.60
C HIS A 101 -5.35 10.64 1.89
N ASP A 102 -4.51 11.66 2.12
CA ASP A 102 -4.75 13.00 1.57
C ASP A 102 -4.46 13.08 0.08
N VAL A 103 -3.44 12.35 -0.39
CA VAL A 103 -3.16 12.19 -1.82
C VAL A 103 -4.31 11.43 -2.51
N LEU A 104 -4.78 10.32 -1.92
CA LEU A 104 -5.85 9.52 -2.51
C LEU A 104 -7.17 10.30 -2.57
N LEU A 105 -7.56 11.04 -1.54
CA LEU A 105 -8.76 11.90 -1.61
C LEU A 105 -8.64 13.02 -2.63
N LYS A 106 -7.44 13.60 -2.79
CA LYS A 106 -7.20 14.66 -3.78
C LYS A 106 -7.31 14.12 -5.21
N LEU A 107 -6.78 12.93 -5.47
CA LEU A 107 -6.78 12.30 -6.78
C LEU A 107 -8.12 11.62 -7.12
N PHE A 108 -8.79 11.06 -6.10
CA PHE A 108 -10.02 10.29 -6.22
C PHE A 108 -11.04 10.78 -5.18
N PRO A 109 -11.70 11.94 -5.39
CA PRO A 109 -12.59 12.53 -4.37
C PRO A 109 -13.83 11.68 -4.03
N GLU A 110 -14.26 10.83 -4.98
CA GLU A 110 -15.37 9.90 -4.79
C GLU A 110 -14.95 8.62 -4.05
N ASN A 111 -13.64 8.38 -3.89
CA ASN A 111 -13.12 7.22 -3.18
C ASN A 111 -13.35 7.39 -1.68
N LYS A 112 -13.98 6.40 -1.08
CA LYS A 112 -14.24 6.31 0.36
C LYS A 112 -13.58 5.04 0.90
N ASP A 113 -12.25 4.94 0.77
CA ASP A 113 -11.50 3.88 1.42
C ASP A 113 -11.75 3.93 2.94
N GLU A 114 -12.70 3.10 3.39
CA GLU A 114 -13.22 3.15 4.75
C GLU A 114 -12.13 2.78 5.76
N HIS A 115 -11.17 1.95 5.36
CA HIS A 115 -10.05 1.53 6.19
C HIS A 115 -9.09 2.71 6.45
N LEU A 116 -8.68 3.42 5.39
CA LEU A 116 -7.84 4.62 5.54
C LEU A 116 -8.56 5.73 6.31
N LEU A 117 -9.87 5.92 6.07
CA LEU A 117 -10.70 6.88 6.81
C LEU A 117 -10.76 6.56 8.30
N LEU A 118 -10.97 5.28 8.65
CA LEU A 118 -11.03 4.82 10.05
C LEU A 118 -9.70 5.03 10.76
N ILE A 119 -8.58 4.70 10.10
CA ILE A 119 -7.25 4.87 10.68
C ILE A 119 -6.93 6.35 10.88
N LYS A 120 -7.22 7.22 9.89
CA LYS A 120 -7.04 8.68 10.06
C LYS A 120 -7.87 9.22 11.23
N LYS A 121 -9.12 8.78 11.37
CA LYS A 121 -9.98 9.16 12.51
C LYS A 121 -9.36 8.73 13.84
N HIS A 122 -8.86 7.50 13.93
CA HIS A 122 -8.26 6.98 15.16
C HIS A 122 -6.94 7.70 15.51
N LEU A 123 -6.07 7.96 14.53
CA LEU A 123 -4.85 8.73 14.71
C LEU A 123 -5.14 10.15 15.24
N ASN A 124 -6.18 10.81 14.73
CA ASN A 124 -6.59 12.14 15.20
C ASN A 124 -7.12 12.13 16.64
N LEU A 125 -7.69 11.02 17.11
CA LEU A 125 -8.15 10.87 18.50
C LEU A 125 -6.99 10.64 19.47
N LEU A 126 -5.94 9.91 19.03
CA LEU A 126 -4.75 9.65 19.84
C LEU A 126 -3.82 10.87 20.00
N LYS A 127 -3.97 11.88 19.14
CA LYS A 127 -3.19 13.13 19.17
C LYS A 127 -3.80 14.23 20.07
N GLN A 128 -4.94 13.98 20.71
CA GLN A 128 -5.61 14.88 21.66
C GLN A 128 -5.22 14.55 23.10
#